data_AF-A0A971KCM9-F1
#
_entry.id   AF-A0A971KCM9-F1
#
_cell.length_a   1.000
_cell.length_b   1.000
_cell.length_c   1.000
_cell.angle_alpha   90.00
_cell.angle_beta   90.00
_cell.angle_gamma   90.00
#
_symmetry.space_group_name_H-M   'P 1'
#
loop_
_entity.id
_entity.type
_entity.pdbx_description
1 polymer ?
#
loop_
_entity_poly.entity_id
_entity_poly.type
_entity_poly.pdbx_seq_one_letter_code
_entity_poly.pdbx_strand_id
1 'polypeptide(L)'
;PGILEDRRIIEYCINIGIDGIEAIHSKHNSKDVKYLINVAKLHKLIITGGSDCHGELINGEYLLSKYHVNYYSFLNYSIYKI
;
A
#
# COMPACT_ATOMS: atom_id res chain seq x y z
N PRO A 1 3.23 -4.49 8.43
CA PRO A 1 2.23 -3.75 7.61
C PRO A 1 0.86 -4.47 7.63
N GLY A 2 -0.25 -3.74 7.74
CA GLY A 2 -1.62 -4.30 7.67
C GLY A 2 -2.21 -4.92 8.96
N ILE A 3 -1.53 -4.81 10.10
CA ILE A 3 -1.96 -5.40 11.39
C ILE A 3 -2.35 -4.31 12.41
N LEU A 4 -2.19 -3.03 12.05
CA LEU A 4 -2.54 -1.92 12.93
C LEU A 4 -4.04 -1.66 12.89
N GLU A 5 -4.73 -1.97 13.98
CA GLU A 5 -6.18 -1.78 14.11
C GLU A 5 -6.55 -0.29 14.26
N ASP A 6 -5.65 0.50 14.86
CA ASP A 6 -5.88 1.92 15.09
C ASP A 6 -5.58 2.75 13.84
N ARG A 7 -6.64 3.10 13.10
CA ARG A 7 -6.53 3.91 11.87
C ARG A 7 -6.07 5.35 12.12
N ARG A 8 -6.13 5.86 13.37
CA ARG A 8 -5.64 7.22 13.70
C ARG A 8 -4.13 7.36 13.45
N ILE A 9 -3.40 6.24 13.48
CA ILE A 9 -1.97 6.25 13.17
C ILE A 9 -1.69 6.63 11.73
N ILE A 10 -2.62 6.36 10.81
CA ILE A 10 -2.47 6.74 9.40
C ILE A 10 -2.50 8.25 9.27
N GLU A 11 -3.46 8.92 9.92
CA GLU A 11 -3.55 10.38 9.95
C GLU A 11 -2.33 11.01 10.63
N TYR A 12 -1.87 10.43 11.74
CA TYR A 12 -0.64 10.86 12.39
C TYR A 12 0.57 10.80 11.44
N CYS A 13 0.76 9.66 10.76
CA CYS A 13 1.86 9.49 9.81
C CYS A 13 1.78 10.48 8.64
N ILE A 14 0.57 10.77 8.15
CA ILE A 14 0.35 11.79 7.11
C ILE A 14 0.74 13.18 7.62
N ASN A 15 0.34 13.53 8.84
CA ASN A 15 0.63 14.84 9.43
C ASN A 15 2.12 15.07 9.68
N ILE A 16 2.90 14.01 9.92
CA ILE A 16 4.37 14.11 10.03
C ILE A 16 5.09 14.09 8.67
N GLY A 17 4.37 13.92 7.55
CA GLY A 17 4.89 14.14 6.20
C GLY A 17 5.45 12.92 5.48
N ILE A 18 4.85 11.73 5.63
CA ILE A 18 5.23 10.57 4.81
C ILE A 18 5.01 10.81 3.30
N ASP A 19 5.85 10.20 2.47
CA ASP A 19 5.73 10.31 1.00
C ASP A 19 4.77 9.28 0.38
N GLY A 20 4.56 8.14 1.05
CA GLY A 20 3.87 7.00 0.46
C GLY A 20 3.25 6.06 1.47
N ILE A 21 2.32 5.24 0.99
CA ILE A 21 1.61 4.25 1.78
C ILE A 21 1.54 2.92 1.02
N GLU A 22 1.76 1.82 1.75
CA GLU A 22 1.58 0.48 1.20
C GLU A 22 0.09 0.10 1.23
N ALA A 23 -0.58 0.21 0.09
CA ALA A 23 -2.01 -0.07 -0.02
C ALA A 23 -2.29 -1.51 -0.44
N ILE A 24 -1.39 -2.11 -1.22
CA ILE A 24 -1.55 -3.46 -1.77
C ILE A 24 -0.59 -4.40 -1.06
N HIS A 25 -1.11 -5.31 -0.25
CA HIS A 25 -0.30 -6.22 0.57
C HIS A 25 -0.99 -7.57 0.77
N SER A 26 -0.20 -8.63 1.01
CA SER A 26 -0.70 -10.00 1.20
C SER A 26 -1.68 -10.18 2.35
N LYS A 27 -1.51 -9.36 3.39
CA LYS A 27 -2.36 -9.33 4.59
C LYS A 27 -3.58 -8.39 4.49
N HIS A 28 -3.75 -7.66 3.39
CA HIS A 28 -4.91 -6.78 3.21
C HIS A 28 -6.06 -7.49 2.51
N ASN A 29 -7.28 -7.33 3.03
CA ASN A 29 -8.48 -7.68 2.27
C ASN A 29 -8.86 -6.54 1.30
N SER A 30 -9.85 -6.79 0.43
CA SER A 30 -10.29 -5.81 -0.57
C SER A 30 -10.80 -4.49 0.00
N LYS A 31 -11.37 -4.49 1.22
CA LYS A 31 -11.83 -3.27 1.89
C LYS A 31 -10.65 -2.43 2.36
N ASP A 32 -9.62 -3.06 2.90
CA ASP A 32 -8.40 -2.38 3.35
C ASP A 32 -7.65 -1.76 2.16
N VAL A 33 -7.47 -2.53 1.08
CA VAL A 33 -6.87 -2.02 -0.16
C VAL A 33 -7.64 -0.80 -0.68
N LYS A 34 -8.97 -0.88 -0.79
CA LYS A 34 -9.80 0.24 -1.28
C LYS A 34 -9.71 1.46 -0.38
N TYR A 35 -9.72 1.26 0.93
CA TYR A 35 -9.59 2.34 1.91
C TYR A 35 -8.23 3.04 1.79
N LEU A 36 -7.13 2.29 1.78
CA LEU A 36 -5.78 2.86 1.73
C LEU A 36 -5.51 3.56 0.40
N ILE A 37 -6.02 3.03 -0.72
CA ILE A 37 -5.97 3.73 -2.02
C ILE A 37 -6.70 5.07 -1.95
N ASN A 38 -7.87 5.12 -1.31
CA ASN A 38 -8.63 6.38 -1.19
C ASN A 38 -7.92 7.40 -0.30
N VAL A 39 -7.32 6.97 0.81
CA VAL A 39 -6.49 7.84 1.67
C VAL A 39 -5.29 8.37 0.88
N ALA A 40 -4.55 7.50 0.19
CA ALA A 40 -3.40 7.90 -0.63
C ALA A 40 -3.79 8.94 -1.67
N LYS A 41 -4.93 8.74 -2.35
CA LYS A 41 -5.48 9.69 -3.34
C LYS A 41 -5.81 11.04 -2.72
N LEU A 42 -6.50 11.05 -1.58
CA LEU A 42 -6.90 12.28 -0.89
C LEU A 42 -5.68 13.13 -0.49
N HIS A 43 -4.61 12.47 -0.04
CA HIS A 43 -3.40 13.11 0.48
C HIS A 43 -2.24 13.17 -0.51
N LYS A 44 -2.45 12.78 -1.77
CA LYS A 44 -1.43 12.76 -2.84
C LYS A 44 -0.17 11.95 -2.48
N LEU A 45 -0.35 10.84 -1.77
CA LEU A 45 0.73 9.94 -1.39
C LEU A 45 1.06 8.95 -2.52
N ILE A 46 2.32 8.53 -2.60
CA ILE A 46 2.74 7.43 -3.47
C ILE A 46 2.07 6.14 -3.00
N ILE A 47 1.37 5.46 -3.91
CA ILE A 47 0.80 4.14 -3.65
C ILE A 47 1.87 3.09 -3.91
N THR A 48 2.18 2.29 -2.89
CA THR A 48 3.13 1.18 -2.98
C THR A 48 2.43 -0.16 -2.71
N GLY A 49 3.12 -1.25 -3.01
CA GLY A 49 2.62 -2.59 -2.76
C GLY A 49 3.73 -3.62 -2.72
N GLY A 50 3.53 -4.64 -1.89
CA GLY A 50 4.52 -5.65 -1.62
C GLY A 50 3.88 -6.93 -1.10
N SER A 51 4.48 -8.07 -1.45
CA SER A 51 4.02 -9.37 -0.95
C SER A 51 4.49 -9.65 0.47
N ASP A 52 5.56 -8.97 0.89
CA ASP A 52 6.33 -9.23 2.13
C ASP A 52 6.70 -10.71 2.24
N CYS A 53 7.19 -11.27 1.12
CA CYS A 53 7.55 -12.67 1.01
C CYS A 53 8.86 -12.96 1.77
N HIS A 54 8.79 -13.81 2.78
CA HIS A 54 9.94 -14.30 3.54
C HIS A 54 10.32 -15.76 3.21
N GLY A 55 9.95 -16.24 2.02
CA GLY A 55 10.21 -17.62 1.57
C GLY A 55 9.14 -18.62 1.99
N GLU A 56 8.00 -18.16 2.51
CA GLU A 56 6.86 -18.99 2.86
C GLU A 56 6.07 -19.44 1.63
N LEU A 57 5.54 -20.68 1.68
CA LEU A 57 4.62 -21.22 0.69
C LEU A 57 3.18 -21.06 1.20
N ILE A 58 2.34 -20.36 0.45
CA ILE A 58 0.89 -20.29 0.70
C ILE A 58 0.19 -21.11 -0.37
N ASN A 59 -0.52 -22.15 0.06
CA ASN A 59 -1.20 -23.12 -0.83
C ASN A 59 -0.24 -23.75 -1.86
N GLY A 60 1.01 -24.01 -1.46
CA GLY A 60 2.02 -24.62 -2.34
C GLY A 60 2.72 -23.65 -3.28
N GLU A 61 2.42 -22.36 -3.23
CA GLU A 61 3.03 -21.33 -4.08
C GLU A 61 3.70 -20.23 -3.26
N TYR A 62 4.81 -19.69 -3.76
CA TYR A 62 5.44 -18.53 -3.15
C TYR A 62 4.59 -17.26 -3.31
N LEU A 63 4.68 -16.38 -2.32
CA LEU A 63 4.08 -15.04 -2.39
C LEU A 63 4.84 -14.06 -3.29
N LEU A 64 6.07 -14.40 -3.66
CA LEU A 64 6.92 -13.58 -4.51
C LEU A 64 6.19 -13.20 -5.81
N SER A 65 6.26 -11.92 -6.18
CA SER A 65 5.61 -11.34 -7.36
C SER A 65 4.07 -11.30 -7.38
N LYS A 66 3.36 -11.75 -6.33
CA LYS A 66 1.88 -11.76 -6.33
C LYS A 66 1.22 -10.40 -6.05
N TYR A 67 1.93 -9.48 -5.41
CA TYR A 67 1.41 -8.18 -5.01
C TYR A 67 2.29 -7.08 -5.61
N HIS A 68 1.71 -6.29 -6.51
CA HIS A 68 2.41 -5.27 -7.27
C HIS A 68 1.49 -4.07 -7.54
N VAL A 69 2.09 -2.91 -7.79
CA VAL A 69 1.38 -1.73 -8.28
C VAL A 69 1.58 -1.65 -9.79
N ASN A 70 0.51 -1.35 -10.53
CA ASN A 70 0.61 -1.14 -11.96
C ASN A 70 1.45 0.11 -12.26
N TYR A 71 2.39 0.02 -13.20
CA TYR A 71 3.30 1.11 -13.56
C TYR A 71 2.59 2.43 -13.93
N TYR A 72 1.50 2.39 -14.69
CA TYR A 72 0.72 3.59 -15.01
C TYR A 72 0.03 4.17 -13.77
N SER A 73 -0.39 3.30 -12.86
CA SER A 73 -0.91 3.70 -11.55
C SER A 73 0.17 4.17 -10.59
N PHE A 74 1.46 4.09 -10.94
CA PHE A 74 2.55 4.70 -10.18
C PHE A 74 2.92 6.06 -10.78
N LEU A 75 3.05 6.13 -12.11
CA LEU A 75 3.37 7.36 -12.84
C LEU A 75 2.31 8.44 -12.65
N ASN A 76 1.03 8.10 -12.76
CA ASN A 76 -0.06 9.06 -12.60
C ASN A 76 -0.10 9.72 -11.20
N TYR A 77 0.58 9.17 -10.19
CA TYR A 77 0.62 9.73 -8.84
C TYR A 77 1.99 10.30 -8.48
N SER A 78 3.07 9.80 -9.10
CA SER A 78 4.43 10.32 -8.90
C SER A 78 4.73 11.58 -9.72
N ILE A 79 3.98 11.85 -10.80
CA ILE A 79 4.21 12.98 -11.73
C ILE A 79 3.63 14.31 -11.20
N TYR A 80 2.95 14.35 -10.05
CA TYR A 80 2.53 15.62 -9.40
C TYR A 80 3.60 16.26 -8.51
N LYS A 81 4.89 16.06 -8.81
CA LYS A 81 5.97 16.84 -8.20
C LYS A 81 6.07 18.18 -8.95
N ILE A 82 5.70 19.25 -8.25
CA ILE A 82 5.91 20.66 -8.66
C ILE A 82 7.41 20.89 -8.88
#